data_AF-A0A9W8F8W2-F1
#
_entry.id   AF-A0A9W8F8W2-F1
#
_cell.length_a   1.000
_cell.length_b   1.000
_cell.length_c   1.000
_cell.angle_alpha   90.00
_cell.angle_beta   90.00
_cell.angle_gamma   90.00
#
_symmetry.space_group_name_H-M   'P 1'
#
loop_
_entity.id
_entity.type
_entity.pdbx_description
1 polymer ?
#
loop_
_entity_poly.entity_id
_entity_poly.type
_entity_poly.pdbx_seq_one_letter_code
_entity_poly.pdbx_strand_id
1 'polypeptide(L)'
;MRKHGWIRVSTLQSYGEQMVIEQSCKCLSTRTSSHDPFVQSEAEIADSEEALQLLTLPELKALAKARGIKQLTNKAKEAICSAILKSAKQRTVVSFFRKTPSADDSAKQRLDSLVREITKLTGPLVRLSPLTAELFERLHLVFFRTPTFRGDDTPMKVAVLATIGQIRFPRYNVMRSHDLFASRDDVIQYKALLEVDSQMSELGSALVKDTEKHKQGWDLFLTYRDMWTHHIKTLTDKDGHNRPLTFGGTGDEVVAIEYWKRRFTPGSVLARIAERGAKFAANLKQFADEEGILQSLLAQTAYRLGKRGDWYERLILLHSAHLKPKRTKGGKGSEKQTADALLRQALLTARDLCIRALNDQHIGRLSLHSISRQMRALEAKLAFEEDQLYQHSRILLEWEPAPERTVYGVRINDRNRRGPSLWDGNDEVPCSVERLALWRYQSLGYNGLHSENAMATTLFSLLFWDIIFHPLPGTLDTEYQSRPLDMGNESFYFSRQTLIDERLKEIAGGEIADIILANYDFGYGAECVGVSWDITCDQLLIVAKYIGGYGLAAICKVLAREYRSKSSGFPDLCLWNSVTEKVMFVEVKGPKDKLSDSQRDWIDILISNGVSVEVCLVREGDARDHE
;
A
#
# COMPACT_ATOMS: atom_id res chain seq x y z
N MET A 1 6.13 -20.77 -6.70
CA MET A 1 7.12 -19.66 -6.73
C MET A 1 7.21 -19.00 -8.11
N ARG A 2 7.36 -19.74 -9.22
CA ARG A 2 7.22 -19.14 -10.57
C ARG A 2 5.79 -18.61 -10.81
N LYS A 3 5.63 -17.63 -11.70
CA LYS A 3 4.31 -17.22 -12.20
C LYS A 3 3.58 -18.45 -12.77
N HIS A 4 2.30 -18.58 -12.46
CA HIS A 4 1.50 -19.69 -12.97
C HIS A 4 1.28 -19.52 -14.47
N GLY A 5 1.51 -20.60 -15.20
CA GLY A 5 1.44 -20.66 -16.64
C GLY A 5 2.17 -21.90 -17.11
N TRP A 6 2.07 -22.18 -18.40
CA TRP A 6 2.79 -23.29 -19.00
C TRP A 6 4.30 -23.04 -18.98
N ILE A 7 5.04 -24.10 -18.66
CA ILE A 7 6.49 -24.10 -18.55
C ILE A 7 7.02 -25.16 -19.50
N ARG A 8 8.01 -24.77 -20.32
CA ARG A 8 8.79 -25.74 -21.10
C ARG A 8 9.66 -26.54 -20.16
N VAL A 9 9.58 -27.87 -20.23
CA VAL A 9 10.38 -28.76 -19.39
C VAL A 9 11.88 -28.51 -19.58
N SER A 10 12.32 -28.12 -20.79
CA SER A 10 13.71 -27.72 -21.05
C SER A 10 14.20 -26.55 -20.20
N THR A 11 13.32 -25.66 -19.75
CA THR A 11 13.70 -24.54 -18.86
C THR A 11 13.87 -24.94 -17.40
N LEU A 12 13.55 -26.18 -17.03
CA LEU A 12 13.69 -26.69 -15.67
C LEU A 12 15.04 -27.38 -15.44
N GLN A 13 15.88 -27.53 -16.47
CA GLN A 13 17.18 -28.22 -16.39
C GLN A 13 18.14 -27.62 -15.35
N SER A 14 17.95 -26.36 -14.95
CA SER A 14 18.73 -25.74 -13.87
C SER A 14 18.49 -26.38 -12.49
N TYR A 15 17.43 -27.18 -12.32
CA TYR A 15 17.04 -27.76 -11.04
C TYR A 15 17.52 -29.21 -10.84
N GLY A 16 18.11 -29.84 -11.87
CA GLY A 16 18.59 -31.22 -11.78
C GLY A 16 18.80 -31.87 -13.15
N GLU A 17 19.16 -33.14 -13.14
CA GLU A 17 19.36 -33.92 -14.35
C GLU A 17 18.06 -34.05 -15.17
N GLN A 18 18.18 -33.95 -16.50
CA GLN A 18 17.03 -33.93 -17.41
C GLN A 18 16.12 -35.16 -17.23
N MET A 19 16.70 -36.36 -17.10
CA MET A 19 15.94 -37.60 -16.93
C MET A 19 15.08 -37.57 -15.65
N VAL A 20 15.62 -37.06 -14.55
CA VAL A 20 14.91 -36.95 -13.27
C VAL A 20 13.75 -35.96 -13.38
N ILE A 21 13.97 -34.83 -14.06
CA ILE A 21 12.93 -33.82 -14.27
C ILE A 21 11.78 -34.41 -15.11
N GLU A 22 12.10 -35.04 -16.24
CA GLU A 22 11.10 -35.63 -17.12
C GLU A 22 10.28 -36.73 -16.42
N GLN A 23 10.95 -37.59 -15.65
CA GLN A 23 10.28 -38.62 -14.85
C GLN A 23 9.39 -38.00 -13.77
N SER A 24 9.87 -36.97 -13.07
CA SER A 24 9.10 -36.27 -12.04
C SER A 24 7.86 -35.60 -12.62
N CYS A 25 7.99 -34.90 -13.75
CA CYS A 25 6.88 -34.30 -14.47
C CYS A 25 5.85 -35.37 -14.87
N LYS A 26 6.31 -36.52 -15.39
CA LYS A 26 5.42 -37.63 -15.74
C LYS A 26 4.67 -38.19 -14.52
N CYS A 27 5.37 -38.39 -13.41
CA CYS A 27 4.75 -38.85 -12.16
C CYS A 27 3.67 -37.86 -11.68
N LEU A 28 3.95 -36.56 -11.67
CA LEU A 28 3.01 -35.53 -11.23
C LEU A 28 1.81 -35.33 -12.16
N SER A 29 1.95 -35.69 -13.44
CA SER A 29 0.88 -35.65 -14.44
C SER A 29 0.05 -36.94 -14.52
N THR A 30 0.41 -37.97 -13.75
CA THR A 30 -0.30 -39.25 -13.78
C THR A 30 -1.54 -39.16 -12.89
N ARG A 31 -2.73 -39.34 -13.49
CA ARG A 31 -3.97 -39.53 -12.72
C ARG A 31 -3.93 -40.90 -12.04
N THR A 32 -4.21 -40.94 -10.75
CA THR A 32 -4.35 -42.19 -9.99
C THR A 32 -5.81 -42.40 -9.60
N SER A 33 -6.14 -43.57 -9.04
CA SER A 33 -7.48 -43.84 -8.48
C SER A 33 -7.82 -42.96 -7.26
N SER A 34 -6.82 -42.31 -6.64
CA SER A 34 -6.96 -41.61 -5.36
C SER A 34 -6.89 -40.08 -5.47
N HIS A 35 -6.31 -39.54 -6.55
CA HIS A 35 -6.18 -38.09 -6.73
C HIS A 35 -6.04 -37.71 -8.20
N ASP A 36 -6.53 -36.51 -8.51
CA ASP A 36 -6.30 -35.82 -9.77
C ASP A 36 -4.82 -35.45 -9.96
N PRO A 37 -4.35 -35.30 -11.21
CA PRO A 37 -2.97 -34.94 -11.46
C PRO A 37 -2.63 -33.56 -10.91
N PHE A 38 -1.47 -33.45 -10.26
CA PHE A 38 -0.95 -32.18 -9.74
C PHE A 38 -0.48 -31.25 -10.85
N VAL A 39 -0.08 -31.83 -11.98
CA VAL A 39 0.44 -31.14 -13.15
C VAL A 39 -0.34 -31.56 -14.39
N GLN A 40 -0.67 -30.60 -15.23
CA GLN A 40 -1.24 -30.80 -16.55
C GLN A 40 -0.11 -30.90 -17.57
N SER A 41 -0.28 -31.80 -18.55
CA SER A 41 0.61 -31.92 -19.71
C SER A 41 0.08 -31.12 -20.90
N GLU A 42 0.90 -30.96 -21.95
CA GLU A 42 0.49 -30.33 -23.22
C GLU A 42 -0.83 -30.86 -23.81
N ALA A 43 -1.26 -32.08 -23.46
CA ALA A 43 -2.50 -32.68 -23.91
C ALA A 43 -3.76 -31.93 -23.42
N GLU A 44 -3.64 -31.13 -22.38
CA GLU A 44 -4.74 -30.34 -21.79
C GLU A 44 -4.79 -28.90 -22.30
N ILE A 45 -3.93 -28.52 -23.26
CA ILE A 45 -3.97 -27.21 -23.92
C ILE A 45 -5.18 -27.18 -24.86
N ALA A 46 -6.29 -26.63 -24.38
CA ALA A 46 -7.53 -26.48 -25.15
C ALA A 46 -7.57 -25.19 -25.99
N ASP A 47 -6.87 -24.14 -25.54
CA ASP A 47 -6.88 -22.84 -26.21
C ASP A 47 -5.65 -22.66 -27.11
N SER A 48 -5.90 -22.47 -28.41
CA SER A 48 -4.86 -22.21 -29.41
C SER A 48 -4.20 -20.84 -29.22
N GLU A 49 -4.89 -19.88 -28.61
CA GLU A 49 -4.32 -18.58 -28.28
C GLU A 49 -3.32 -18.70 -27.13
N GLU A 50 -3.71 -19.38 -26.03
CA GLU A 50 -2.79 -19.75 -24.95
C GLU A 50 -1.55 -20.47 -25.48
N ALA A 51 -1.73 -21.45 -26.37
CA ALA A 51 -0.63 -22.20 -26.98
C ALA A 51 0.36 -21.30 -27.75
N LEU A 52 -0.15 -20.37 -28.56
CA LEU A 52 0.69 -19.44 -29.33
C LEU A 52 1.49 -18.49 -28.43
N GLN A 53 0.94 -18.10 -27.28
CA GLN A 53 1.66 -17.26 -26.32
C GLN A 53 2.90 -17.96 -25.74
N LEU A 54 2.99 -19.29 -25.79
CA LEU A 54 4.13 -20.08 -25.29
C LEU A 54 5.34 -20.04 -26.22
N LEU A 55 5.16 -19.64 -27.47
CA LEU A 55 6.23 -19.52 -28.45
C LEU A 55 7.05 -18.24 -28.20
N THR A 56 8.36 -18.36 -28.41
CA THR A 56 9.28 -17.23 -28.48
C THR A 56 9.02 -16.43 -29.75
N LEU A 57 9.45 -15.16 -29.78
CA LEU A 57 9.27 -14.32 -30.97
C LEU A 57 9.90 -14.92 -32.25
N PRO A 58 11.10 -15.54 -32.21
CA PRO A 58 11.66 -16.25 -33.36
C PRO A 58 10.79 -17.43 -33.83
N GLU A 59 10.29 -18.26 -32.92
CA GLU A 59 9.46 -19.42 -33.27
C GLU A 59 8.11 -18.98 -33.84
N LEU A 60 7.48 -17.92 -33.29
CA LEU A 60 6.26 -17.33 -33.85
C LEU A 60 6.48 -16.84 -35.29
N LYS A 61 7.60 -16.18 -35.55
CA LYS A 61 7.97 -15.71 -36.90
C LYS A 61 8.21 -16.88 -37.85
N ALA A 62 8.86 -17.95 -37.39
CA ALA A 62 9.08 -19.16 -38.18
C ALA A 62 7.76 -19.86 -38.54
N LEU A 63 6.87 -20.04 -37.56
CA LEU A 63 5.53 -20.63 -37.75
C LEU A 63 4.67 -19.78 -38.70
N ALA A 64 4.67 -18.47 -38.53
CA ALA A 64 3.94 -17.57 -39.41
C ALA A 64 4.49 -17.57 -40.85
N LYS A 65 5.82 -17.66 -41.02
CA LYS A 65 6.46 -17.81 -42.34
C LYS A 65 6.09 -19.14 -43.00
N ALA A 66 6.08 -20.25 -42.26
CA ALA A 66 5.66 -21.57 -42.74
C ALA A 66 4.20 -21.56 -43.25
N ARG A 67 3.35 -20.71 -42.67
CA ARG A 67 1.95 -20.50 -43.07
C ARG A 67 1.75 -19.41 -44.13
N GLY A 68 2.83 -18.91 -44.74
CA GLY A 68 2.76 -17.93 -45.84
C GLY A 68 2.42 -16.49 -45.41
N ILE A 69 2.53 -16.15 -44.13
CA ILE A 69 2.28 -14.80 -43.62
C ILE A 69 3.56 -13.96 -43.83
N LYS A 70 3.58 -13.13 -44.89
CA LYS A 70 4.81 -12.47 -45.38
C LYS A 70 5.10 -11.07 -44.79
N GLN A 71 4.24 -10.53 -43.91
CA GLN A 71 4.41 -9.19 -43.30
C GLN A 71 4.50 -9.26 -41.76
N LEU A 72 5.68 -9.58 -41.21
CA LEU A 72 5.90 -9.81 -39.76
C LEU A 72 7.01 -8.94 -39.14
N THR A 73 7.70 -8.14 -39.95
CA THR A 73 8.75 -7.23 -39.50
C THR A 73 8.14 -6.10 -38.65
N ASN A 74 8.70 -5.86 -37.46
CA ASN A 74 8.24 -4.89 -36.45
C ASN A 74 6.82 -5.06 -35.88
N LYS A 75 6.20 -6.24 -36.02
CA LYS A 75 4.91 -6.52 -35.37
C LYS A 75 5.08 -7.02 -33.93
N ALA A 76 4.23 -6.52 -33.03
CA ALA A 76 4.12 -7.01 -31.66
C ALA A 76 3.70 -8.49 -31.61
N LYS A 77 4.07 -9.20 -30.54
CA LYS A 77 3.80 -10.63 -30.35
C LYS A 77 2.32 -10.98 -30.55
N GLU A 78 1.42 -10.19 -29.96
CA GLU A 78 -0.04 -10.34 -30.05
C GLU A 78 -0.59 -10.21 -31.48
N ALA A 79 -0.03 -9.28 -32.27
CA ALA A 79 -0.41 -9.09 -33.66
C ALA A 79 -0.01 -10.29 -34.54
N ILE A 80 1.07 -10.99 -34.20
CA ILE A 80 1.50 -12.22 -34.87
C ILE A 80 0.58 -13.39 -34.47
N CYS A 81 0.27 -13.54 -33.17
CA CYS A 81 -0.66 -14.56 -32.68
C CYS A 81 -2.04 -14.43 -33.34
N SER A 82 -2.62 -13.23 -33.35
CA SER A 82 -3.92 -12.98 -33.99
C SER A 82 -3.92 -13.25 -35.50
N ALA A 83 -2.82 -12.95 -36.20
CA ALA A 83 -2.67 -13.27 -37.62
C ALA A 83 -2.62 -14.78 -37.88
N ILE A 84 -1.90 -15.54 -37.03
CA ILE A 84 -1.84 -17.01 -37.12
C ILE A 84 -3.22 -17.62 -36.82
N LEU A 85 -3.92 -17.15 -35.78
CA LEU A 85 -5.27 -17.60 -35.44
C LEU A 85 -6.26 -17.32 -36.58
N LYS A 86 -6.19 -16.13 -37.19
CA LYS A 86 -7.02 -15.77 -38.35
C LYS A 86 -6.74 -16.68 -39.55
N SER A 87 -5.46 -16.96 -39.84
CA SER A 87 -5.06 -17.91 -40.90
C SER A 87 -5.56 -19.33 -40.61
N ALA A 88 -5.48 -19.81 -39.37
CA ALA A 88 -5.95 -21.13 -38.98
C ALA A 88 -7.47 -21.30 -39.11
N LYS A 89 -8.23 -20.22 -38.89
CA LYS A 89 -9.70 -20.20 -39.06
C LYS A 89 -10.13 -20.13 -40.53
N GLN A 90 -9.32 -19.58 -41.43
CA GLN A 90 -9.63 -19.48 -42.87
C GLN A 90 -9.60 -20.85 -43.58
N ARG A 91 -10.56 -21.10 -44.48
CA ARG A 91 -10.64 -22.33 -45.28
C ARG A 91 -9.56 -22.34 -46.36
N THR A 92 -8.79 -23.42 -46.44
CA THR A 92 -7.93 -23.72 -47.60
C THR A 92 -8.79 -24.18 -48.77
N VAL A 93 -8.55 -23.63 -49.96
CA VAL A 93 -9.35 -23.85 -51.20
C VAL A 93 -9.42 -25.33 -51.64
N VAL A 94 -8.55 -26.19 -51.11
CA VAL A 94 -8.40 -27.60 -51.49
C VAL A 94 -9.51 -28.50 -50.89
N SER A 95 -10.34 -28.03 -49.96
CA SER A 95 -11.38 -28.86 -49.32
C SER A 95 -12.69 -29.03 -50.11
N PHE A 96 -12.74 -28.58 -51.37
CA PHE A 96 -13.98 -28.53 -52.17
C PHE A 96 -14.50 -29.92 -52.61
N PHE A 97 -13.71 -30.99 -52.49
CA PHE A 97 -14.02 -32.31 -53.07
C PHE A 97 -14.35 -33.43 -52.08
N ARG A 98 -14.58 -33.14 -50.79
CA ARG A 98 -15.05 -34.15 -49.82
C ARG A 98 -16.23 -33.63 -49.02
N LYS A 99 -17.27 -34.45 -48.85
CA LYS A 99 -18.38 -34.21 -47.90
C LYS A 99 -17.79 -33.96 -46.52
N THR A 100 -17.84 -32.71 -46.04
CA THR A 100 -17.29 -32.33 -44.73
C THR A 100 -18.35 -32.39 -43.63
N PRO A 101 -17.95 -32.65 -42.37
CA PRO A 101 -18.77 -32.42 -41.18
C PRO A 101 -19.13 -30.93 -41.02
N SER A 102 -19.87 -30.60 -39.95
CA SER A 102 -20.31 -29.23 -39.64
C SER A 102 -19.15 -28.20 -39.74
N ALA A 103 -19.46 -26.95 -40.11
CA ALA A 103 -18.44 -25.91 -40.27
C ALA A 103 -17.58 -25.71 -39.01
N ASP A 104 -18.17 -25.89 -37.83
CA ASP A 104 -17.52 -25.77 -36.53
C ASP A 104 -16.55 -26.93 -36.23
N ASP A 105 -16.90 -28.17 -36.58
CA ASP A 105 -15.99 -29.32 -36.40
C ASP A 105 -14.72 -29.20 -37.24
N SER A 106 -14.85 -28.64 -38.46
CA SER A 106 -13.70 -28.41 -39.34
C SER A 106 -12.74 -27.34 -38.83
N ALA A 107 -13.24 -26.36 -38.09
CA ALA A 107 -12.44 -25.30 -37.48
C ALA A 107 -11.72 -25.81 -36.24
N LYS A 108 -12.42 -26.59 -35.40
CA LYS A 108 -11.85 -27.25 -34.21
C LYS A 108 -10.70 -28.18 -34.57
N GLN A 109 -10.86 -29.05 -35.57
CA GLN A 109 -9.77 -29.93 -36.04
C GLN A 109 -8.52 -29.17 -36.54
N ARG A 110 -8.69 -28.00 -37.15
CA ARG A 110 -7.58 -27.14 -37.60
C ARG A 110 -6.85 -26.48 -36.43
N LEU A 111 -7.59 -26.09 -35.40
CA LEU A 111 -7.05 -25.55 -34.16
C LEU A 111 -6.29 -26.64 -33.37
N ASP A 112 -6.83 -27.86 -33.26
CA ASP A 112 -6.14 -29.00 -32.64
C ASP A 112 -4.87 -29.40 -33.41
N SER A 113 -4.87 -29.24 -34.74
CA SER A 113 -3.66 -29.43 -35.57
C SER A 113 -2.61 -28.35 -35.29
N LEU A 114 -3.03 -27.09 -35.12
CA LEU A 114 -2.15 -25.98 -34.76
C LEU A 114 -1.52 -26.20 -33.38
N VAL A 115 -2.29 -26.65 -32.38
CA VAL A 115 -1.75 -26.98 -31.05
C VAL A 115 -0.67 -28.06 -31.16
N ARG A 116 -0.89 -29.13 -31.95
CA ARG A 116 0.13 -30.17 -32.19
C ARG A 116 1.40 -29.64 -32.87
N GLU A 117 1.28 -28.71 -33.80
CA GLU A 117 2.43 -28.06 -34.45
C GLU A 117 3.21 -27.19 -33.45
N ILE A 118 2.50 -26.45 -32.59
CA ILE A 118 3.09 -25.65 -31.52
C ILE A 118 3.83 -26.54 -30.52
N THR A 119 3.21 -27.63 -30.05
CA THR A 119 3.83 -28.57 -29.10
C THR A 119 5.13 -29.17 -29.64
N LYS A 120 5.21 -29.43 -30.95
CA LYS A 120 6.45 -29.89 -31.59
C LYS A 120 7.58 -28.85 -31.53
N LEU A 121 7.25 -27.56 -31.57
CA LEU A 121 8.23 -26.46 -31.48
C LEU A 121 8.63 -26.18 -30.03
N THR A 122 7.69 -26.26 -29.08
CA THR A 122 7.96 -25.96 -27.67
C THR A 122 8.67 -27.10 -26.94
N GLY A 123 8.49 -28.34 -27.41
CA GLY A 123 8.79 -29.54 -26.64
C GLY A 123 7.73 -29.79 -25.55
N PRO A 124 8.00 -30.72 -24.61
CA PRO A 124 7.09 -31.04 -23.51
C PRO A 124 6.76 -29.82 -22.65
N LEU A 125 5.48 -29.67 -22.30
CA LEU A 125 4.97 -28.54 -21.54
C LEU A 125 4.24 -29.05 -20.29
N VAL A 126 4.49 -28.36 -19.19
CA VAL A 126 3.84 -28.65 -17.92
C VAL A 126 3.27 -27.38 -17.30
N ARG A 127 2.11 -27.49 -16.65
CA ARG A 127 1.51 -26.43 -15.83
C ARG A 127 0.94 -27.06 -14.58
N LEU A 128 1.00 -26.39 -13.42
CA LEU A 128 0.24 -26.85 -12.25
C LEU A 128 -1.24 -26.95 -12.61
N SER A 129 -1.92 -28.01 -12.18
CA SER A 129 -3.37 -28.08 -12.38
C SER A 129 -4.08 -26.94 -11.64
N PRO A 130 -5.16 -26.37 -12.18
CA PRO A 130 -5.88 -25.25 -11.54
C PRO A 130 -6.30 -25.58 -10.11
N LEU A 131 -6.78 -26.81 -9.86
CA LEU A 131 -7.15 -27.30 -8.53
C LEU A 131 -5.95 -27.30 -7.56
N THR A 132 -4.79 -27.75 -8.02
CA THR A 132 -3.56 -27.75 -7.23
C THR A 132 -3.08 -26.33 -6.94
N ALA A 133 -3.10 -25.46 -7.94
CA ALA A 133 -2.73 -24.07 -7.77
C ALA A 133 -3.66 -23.36 -6.75
N GLU A 134 -4.97 -23.56 -6.87
CA GLU A 134 -5.95 -22.98 -5.94
C GLU A 134 -5.80 -23.54 -4.51
N LEU A 135 -5.49 -24.83 -4.37
CA LEU A 135 -5.20 -25.46 -3.08
C LEU A 135 -3.99 -24.79 -2.41
N PHE A 136 -2.86 -24.69 -3.10
CA PHE A 136 -1.66 -24.09 -2.53
C PHE A 136 -1.81 -22.59 -2.27
N GLU A 137 -2.58 -21.87 -3.08
CA GLU A 137 -2.95 -20.47 -2.80
C GLU A 137 -3.75 -20.35 -1.51
N ARG A 138 -4.74 -21.22 -1.29
CA ARG A 138 -5.52 -21.23 -0.05
C ARG A 138 -4.66 -21.61 1.14
N LEU A 139 -3.82 -22.65 1.01
CA LEU A 139 -2.89 -23.05 2.05
C LEU A 139 -1.92 -21.91 2.39
N HIS A 140 -1.41 -21.19 1.39
CA HIS A 140 -0.56 -20.03 1.60
C HIS A 140 -1.31 -18.89 2.31
N LEU A 141 -2.52 -18.57 1.86
CA LEU A 141 -3.36 -17.56 2.49
C LEU A 141 -3.64 -17.89 3.95
N VAL A 142 -3.94 -19.16 4.26
CA VAL A 142 -4.19 -19.62 5.63
C VAL A 142 -2.89 -19.65 6.44
N PHE A 143 -1.76 -20.05 5.85
CA PHE A 143 -0.52 -20.19 6.59
C PHE A 143 0.18 -18.83 6.83
N PHE A 144 0.35 -18.03 5.80
CA PHE A 144 1.08 -16.75 5.84
C PHE A 144 0.16 -15.53 5.99
N ARG A 145 -1.16 -15.73 5.99
CA ARG A 145 -2.16 -14.67 6.19
C ARG A 145 -2.05 -13.51 5.19
N THR A 146 -1.57 -13.82 3.98
CA THR A 146 -1.42 -12.87 2.88
C THR A 146 -1.99 -13.43 1.58
N PRO A 147 -2.66 -12.59 0.76
CA PRO A 147 -3.08 -12.99 -0.59
C PRO A 147 -1.88 -13.15 -1.55
N THR A 148 -0.70 -12.62 -1.19
CA THR A 148 0.47 -12.59 -2.07
C THR A 148 1.17 -13.94 -2.16
N PHE A 149 0.58 -14.85 -2.93
CA PHE A 149 1.16 -16.18 -3.19
C PHE A 149 2.27 -16.16 -4.26
N ARG A 150 2.31 -15.12 -5.11
CA ARG A 150 3.15 -15.07 -6.31
C ARG A 150 3.90 -13.74 -6.38
N GLY A 151 5.18 -13.76 -6.78
CA GLY A 151 6.05 -12.58 -6.88
C GLY A 151 7.44 -12.82 -6.31
N ASP A 152 8.29 -11.80 -6.36
CA ASP A 152 9.68 -11.89 -5.89
C ASP A 152 9.81 -11.83 -4.36
N ASP A 153 8.79 -11.35 -3.64
CA ASP A 153 8.81 -11.16 -2.17
C ASP A 153 7.77 -12.03 -1.44
N THR A 154 7.48 -13.22 -1.96
CA THR A 154 6.52 -14.12 -1.29
C THR A 154 7.05 -14.60 0.06
N PRO A 155 6.22 -14.68 1.12
CA PRO A 155 6.65 -15.19 2.42
C PRO A 155 7.28 -16.58 2.38
N MET A 156 6.87 -17.42 1.43
CA MET A 156 7.47 -18.75 1.24
C MET A 156 8.92 -18.65 0.76
N LYS A 157 9.24 -17.74 -0.17
CA LYS A 157 10.62 -17.50 -0.61
C LYS A 157 11.44 -16.95 0.56
N VAL A 158 10.89 -16.00 1.30
CA VAL A 158 11.52 -15.42 2.49
C VAL A 158 11.85 -16.49 3.54
N ALA A 159 10.90 -17.40 3.80
CA ALA A 159 11.11 -18.55 4.69
C ALA A 159 12.27 -19.43 4.23
N VAL A 160 12.32 -19.78 2.94
CA VAL A 160 13.44 -20.56 2.37
C VAL A 160 14.77 -19.84 2.53
N LEU A 161 14.84 -18.53 2.24
CA LEU A 161 16.05 -17.73 2.39
C LEU A 161 16.53 -17.65 3.85
N ALA A 162 15.59 -17.61 4.81
CA ALA A 162 15.91 -17.69 6.22
C ALA A 162 16.45 -19.07 6.62
N THR A 163 15.84 -20.15 6.13
CA THR A 163 16.29 -21.52 6.42
C THR A 163 17.72 -21.78 5.94
N ILE A 164 18.12 -21.21 4.80
CA ILE A 164 19.50 -21.32 4.29
C ILE A 164 20.47 -20.28 4.90
N GLY A 165 20.02 -19.49 5.87
CA GLY A 165 20.85 -18.53 6.60
C GLY A 165 21.20 -17.25 5.84
N GLN A 166 20.55 -16.96 4.71
CA GLN A 166 20.77 -15.71 3.96
C GLN A 166 20.06 -14.51 4.59
N ILE A 167 19.00 -14.76 5.35
CA ILE A 167 18.24 -13.73 6.05
C ILE A 167 18.09 -14.14 7.51
N ARG A 168 18.36 -13.22 8.43
CA ARG A 168 18.12 -13.41 9.87
C ARG A 168 16.90 -12.60 10.28
N PHE A 169 16.00 -13.20 11.06
CA PHE A 169 14.83 -12.52 11.62
C PHE A 169 14.99 -12.30 13.13
N PRO A 170 14.26 -11.31 13.70
CA PRO A 170 14.11 -11.14 15.13
C PRO A 170 13.64 -12.43 15.80
N ARG A 171 14.16 -12.70 16.99
CA ARG A 171 13.72 -13.86 17.78
C ARG A 171 12.52 -13.47 18.63
N TYR A 172 11.42 -14.20 18.49
CA TYR A 172 10.18 -13.97 19.22
C TYR A 172 9.36 -15.25 19.33
N ASN A 173 8.38 -15.25 20.24
CA ASN A 173 7.49 -16.38 20.43
C ASN A 173 6.40 -16.39 19.37
N VAL A 174 6.42 -17.41 18.51
CA VAL A 174 5.38 -17.62 17.49
C VAL A 174 4.11 -18.13 18.18
N MET A 175 3.01 -17.38 18.07
CA MET A 175 1.70 -17.80 18.58
C MET A 175 0.67 -17.78 17.48
N ARG A 176 0.35 -18.98 16.97
CA ARG A 176 -0.63 -19.12 15.90
C ARG A 176 -2.05 -19.15 16.46
N SER A 177 -2.92 -18.34 15.87
CA SER A 177 -4.37 -18.43 16.09
C SER A 177 -4.97 -19.63 15.38
N HIS A 178 -5.81 -20.39 16.08
CA HIS A 178 -6.59 -21.50 15.51
C HIS A 178 -7.97 -21.06 15.00
N ASP A 179 -8.40 -19.83 15.29
CA ASP A 179 -9.78 -19.34 15.20
C ASP A 179 -9.98 -18.10 14.27
N LEU A 180 -9.03 -17.78 13.38
CA LEU A 180 -9.15 -16.56 12.54
C LEU A 180 -10.31 -16.59 11.54
N PHE A 181 -10.66 -17.78 11.06
CA PHE A 181 -11.77 -17.97 10.11
C PHE A 181 -12.81 -18.86 10.77
N ALA A 182 -14.07 -18.44 10.74
CA ALA A 182 -15.15 -19.16 11.41
C ALA A 182 -15.48 -20.49 10.72
N SER A 183 -15.34 -20.54 9.39
CA SER A 183 -15.73 -21.68 8.58
C SER A 183 -14.87 -21.80 7.32
N ARG A 184 -14.95 -22.95 6.64
CA ARG A 184 -14.37 -23.13 5.30
C ARG A 184 -14.95 -22.14 4.29
N ASP A 185 -16.25 -21.85 4.40
CA ASP A 185 -16.95 -20.96 3.49
C ASP A 185 -16.49 -19.51 3.68
N ASP A 186 -16.19 -19.10 4.92
CA ASP A 186 -15.59 -17.79 5.21
C ASP A 186 -14.23 -17.63 4.53
N VAL A 187 -13.38 -18.67 4.54
CA VAL A 187 -12.07 -18.64 3.86
C VAL A 187 -12.25 -18.48 2.35
N ILE A 188 -13.20 -19.21 1.77
CA ILE A 188 -13.49 -19.16 0.33
C ILE A 188 -14.01 -17.77 -0.06
N GLN A 189 -14.97 -17.24 0.70
CA GLN A 189 -15.53 -15.92 0.46
C GLN A 189 -14.48 -14.83 0.65
N TYR A 190 -13.66 -14.91 1.70
CA TYR A 190 -12.57 -13.99 1.96
C TYR A 190 -11.56 -13.98 0.80
N LYS A 191 -11.15 -15.15 0.30
CA LYS A 191 -10.26 -15.26 -0.88
C LYS A 191 -10.90 -14.66 -2.13
N ALA A 192 -12.17 -14.98 -2.41
CA ALA A 192 -12.87 -14.46 -3.59
C ALA A 192 -12.95 -12.92 -3.57
N LEU A 193 -13.24 -12.32 -2.40
CA LEU A 193 -13.26 -10.87 -2.25
C LEU A 193 -11.86 -10.25 -2.36
N LEU A 194 -10.81 -10.94 -1.91
CA LEU A 194 -9.42 -10.48 -2.09
C LEU A 194 -9.05 -10.37 -3.57
N GLU A 195 -9.51 -11.31 -4.40
CA GLU A 195 -9.30 -11.27 -5.85
C GLU A 195 -10.02 -10.07 -6.48
N VAL A 196 -11.26 -9.79 -6.06
CA VAL A 196 -12.02 -8.61 -6.50
C VAL A 196 -11.32 -7.31 -6.09
N ASP A 197 -10.88 -7.20 -4.82
CA ASP A 197 -10.15 -6.04 -4.32
C ASP A 197 -8.83 -5.82 -5.09
N SER A 198 -8.14 -6.91 -5.47
CA SER A 198 -6.94 -6.85 -6.31
C SER A 198 -7.26 -6.34 -7.72
N GLN A 199 -8.31 -6.86 -8.37
CA GLN A 199 -8.75 -6.41 -9.69
C GLN A 199 -9.15 -4.92 -9.67
N MET A 200 -9.92 -4.50 -8.67
CA MET A 200 -10.26 -3.09 -8.49
C MET A 200 -9.03 -2.23 -8.20
N SER A 201 -8.01 -2.77 -7.54
CA SER A 201 -6.75 -2.05 -7.33
C SER A 201 -5.99 -1.81 -8.63
N GLU A 202 -5.96 -2.80 -9.51
CA GLU A 202 -5.33 -2.69 -10.82
C GLU A 202 -6.07 -1.68 -11.69
N LEU A 203 -7.40 -1.76 -11.77
CA LEU A 203 -8.23 -0.79 -12.49
C LEU A 203 -8.07 0.62 -11.93
N GLY A 204 -7.98 0.76 -10.60
CA GLY A 204 -7.79 2.04 -9.92
C GLY A 204 -6.41 2.66 -10.10
N SER A 205 -5.41 1.91 -10.58
CA SER A 205 -4.08 2.43 -10.90
C SER A 205 -4.05 3.21 -12.22
N ALA A 206 -5.13 3.14 -13.01
CA ALA A 206 -5.26 3.88 -14.26
C ALA A 206 -5.24 5.40 -14.05
N LEU A 207 -4.80 6.13 -15.08
CA LEU A 207 -4.87 7.59 -15.08
C LEU A 207 -6.32 8.05 -14.88
N VAL A 208 -6.52 9.18 -14.19
CA VAL A 208 -7.87 9.75 -13.94
C VAL A 208 -8.66 9.98 -15.24
N LYS A 209 -7.97 10.22 -16.37
CA LYS A 209 -8.59 10.43 -17.68
C LYS A 209 -9.06 9.13 -18.37
N ASP A 210 -8.68 7.97 -17.86
CA ASP A 210 -9.05 6.66 -18.41
C ASP A 210 -10.45 6.27 -17.91
N THR A 211 -11.46 6.94 -18.46
CA THR A 211 -12.87 6.76 -18.08
C THR A 211 -13.35 5.32 -18.25
N GLU A 212 -12.81 4.59 -19.22
CA GLU A 212 -13.21 3.21 -19.50
C GLU A 212 -12.82 2.28 -18.35
N LYS A 213 -11.57 2.35 -17.87
CA LYS A 213 -11.14 1.54 -16.71
C LYS A 213 -11.87 1.94 -15.43
N HIS A 214 -12.13 3.23 -15.22
CA HIS A 214 -12.92 3.66 -14.05
C HIS A 214 -14.36 3.14 -14.14
N LYS A 215 -14.94 3.08 -15.34
CA LYS A 215 -16.26 2.48 -15.56
C LYS A 215 -16.26 0.97 -15.29
N GLN A 216 -15.26 0.24 -15.78
CA GLN A 216 -15.10 -1.19 -15.47
C GLN A 216 -14.99 -1.44 -13.97
N GLY A 217 -14.20 -0.62 -13.26
CA GLY A 217 -14.06 -0.70 -11.80
C GLY A 217 -15.36 -0.36 -11.06
N TRP A 218 -16.13 0.60 -11.58
CA TRP A 218 -17.45 0.95 -11.06
C TRP A 218 -18.48 -0.16 -11.25
N ASP A 219 -18.57 -0.73 -12.47
CA ASP A 219 -19.49 -1.82 -12.78
C ASP A 219 -19.17 -3.07 -11.93
N LEU A 220 -17.88 -3.33 -11.70
CA LEU A 220 -17.45 -4.37 -10.77
C LEU A 220 -17.92 -4.08 -9.33
N PHE A 221 -17.76 -2.85 -8.82
CA PHE A 221 -18.27 -2.48 -7.50
C PHE A 221 -19.78 -2.66 -7.37
N LEU A 222 -20.56 -2.28 -8.40
CA LEU A 222 -22.02 -2.40 -8.38
C LEU A 222 -22.48 -3.84 -8.14
N THR A 223 -21.72 -4.82 -8.63
CA THR A 223 -21.98 -6.26 -8.38
C THR A 223 -21.92 -6.63 -6.89
N TYR A 224 -21.16 -5.88 -6.08
CA TYR A 224 -20.97 -6.12 -4.63
C TYR A 224 -21.66 -5.08 -3.74
N ARG A 225 -22.32 -4.06 -4.31
CA ARG A 225 -22.96 -2.96 -3.57
C ARG A 225 -24.03 -3.46 -2.59
N ASP A 226 -24.86 -4.40 -3.02
CA ASP A 226 -25.95 -4.94 -2.19
C ASP A 226 -25.40 -5.78 -1.03
N MET A 227 -24.35 -6.56 -1.30
CA MET A 227 -23.63 -7.33 -0.29
C MET A 227 -23.02 -6.40 0.77
N TRP A 228 -22.38 -5.30 0.35
CA TRP A 228 -21.89 -4.27 1.28
C TRP A 228 -23.02 -3.62 2.09
N THR A 229 -24.11 -3.23 1.43
CA THR A 229 -25.24 -2.56 2.08
C THR A 229 -25.92 -3.47 3.11
N HIS A 230 -26.08 -4.75 2.78
CA HIS A 230 -26.58 -5.74 3.72
C HIS A 230 -25.63 -5.91 4.90
N HIS A 231 -24.32 -6.05 4.62
CA HIS A 231 -23.30 -6.19 5.66
C HIS A 231 -23.30 -5.02 6.64
N ILE A 232 -23.36 -3.76 6.17
CA ILE A 232 -23.44 -2.60 7.05
C ILE A 232 -24.66 -2.66 7.98
N LYS A 233 -25.83 -3.06 7.48
CA LYS A 233 -27.03 -3.21 8.31
C LYS A 233 -26.88 -4.27 9.39
N THR A 234 -26.00 -5.27 9.21
CA THR A 234 -25.70 -6.25 10.27
C THR A 234 -24.79 -5.68 11.36
N LEU A 235 -23.98 -4.66 11.03
CA LEU A 235 -23.04 -4.02 11.95
C LEU A 235 -23.70 -2.92 12.80
N THR A 236 -24.90 -2.47 12.45
CA THR A 236 -25.63 -1.44 13.18
C THR A 236 -26.91 -2.03 13.77
N ASP A 237 -27.28 -1.63 14.99
CA ASP A 237 -28.62 -1.94 15.51
C ASP A 237 -29.71 -1.05 14.90
N LYS A 238 -30.95 -1.21 15.38
CA LYS A 238 -32.11 -0.45 14.87
C LYS A 238 -32.00 1.04 15.19
N ASP A 239 -31.22 1.40 16.21
CA ASP A 239 -31.00 2.76 16.69
C ASP A 239 -29.73 3.39 16.06
N GLY A 240 -29.01 2.62 15.24
CA GLY A 240 -27.81 3.05 14.53
C GLY A 240 -26.52 2.92 15.32
N HIS A 241 -26.53 2.22 16.46
CA HIS A 241 -25.32 1.94 17.24
C HIS A 241 -24.55 0.75 16.67
N ASN A 242 -23.22 0.80 16.76
CA ASN A 242 -22.36 -0.26 16.28
C ASN A 242 -22.49 -1.52 17.16
N ARG A 243 -22.74 -2.65 16.52
CA ARG A 243 -22.73 -3.97 17.15
C ARG A 243 -21.31 -4.52 17.20
N PRO A 244 -20.94 -5.21 18.30
CA PRO A 244 -19.70 -5.98 18.31
C PRO A 244 -19.77 -7.06 17.24
N LEU A 245 -18.66 -7.24 16.51
CA LEU A 245 -18.48 -8.38 15.62
C LEU A 245 -18.23 -9.63 16.46
N THR A 246 -18.86 -10.75 16.15
CA THR A 246 -18.81 -11.95 16.99
C THR A 246 -18.61 -13.21 16.14
N PHE A 247 -17.92 -14.22 16.67
CA PHE A 247 -17.88 -15.54 16.07
C PHE A 247 -19.12 -16.35 16.50
N GLY A 248 -19.75 -17.05 15.55
CA GLY A 248 -20.86 -17.98 15.82
C GLY A 248 -22.24 -17.32 15.90
N GLY A 249 -23.18 -17.87 15.12
CA GLY A 249 -24.62 -17.65 15.32
C GLY A 249 -25.17 -18.71 16.26
N THR A 250 -25.96 -18.26 17.24
CA THR A 250 -26.85 -19.05 18.12
C THR A 250 -26.17 -20.08 19.04
N GLY A 251 -25.69 -19.64 20.22
CA GLY A 251 -25.37 -20.53 21.36
C GLY A 251 -24.31 -19.99 22.33
N ASP A 252 -24.77 -19.55 23.51
CA ASP A 252 -24.17 -19.28 24.84
C ASP A 252 -22.78 -18.67 25.09
N GLU A 253 -21.89 -18.47 24.12
CA GLU A 253 -20.73 -17.57 24.33
C GLU A 253 -20.44 -16.75 23.07
N VAL A 254 -21.05 -15.57 23.02
CA VAL A 254 -20.84 -14.57 21.97
C VAL A 254 -19.47 -13.91 22.20
N VAL A 255 -18.41 -14.48 21.63
CA VAL A 255 -17.05 -13.93 21.73
C VAL A 255 -16.89 -12.81 20.70
N ALA A 256 -16.62 -11.59 21.19
CA ALA A 256 -16.34 -10.46 20.33
C ALA A 256 -15.01 -10.65 19.59
N ILE A 257 -15.01 -10.46 18.27
CA ILE A 257 -13.83 -10.48 17.42
C ILE A 257 -12.98 -9.25 17.75
N GLU A 258 -11.78 -9.50 18.26
CA GLU A 258 -10.79 -8.48 18.55
C GLU A 258 -10.47 -7.68 17.29
N TYR A 259 -10.21 -6.39 17.45
CA TYR A 259 -10.13 -5.47 16.32
C TYR A 259 -9.09 -5.90 15.27
N TRP A 260 -7.92 -6.37 15.70
CA TRP A 260 -6.86 -6.84 14.82
C TRP A 260 -7.24 -8.11 14.03
N LYS A 261 -8.10 -9.00 14.54
CA LYS A 261 -8.59 -10.21 13.83
C LYS A 261 -9.54 -9.85 12.68
N ARG A 262 -10.25 -8.72 12.79
CA ARG A 262 -11.29 -8.32 11.83
C ARG A 262 -10.78 -8.18 10.40
N ARG A 263 -9.49 -7.93 10.20
CA ARG A 263 -8.83 -7.89 8.87
C ARG A 263 -8.92 -9.20 8.09
N PHE A 264 -9.16 -10.31 8.78
CA PHE A 264 -9.29 -11.65 8.21
C PHE A 264 -10.74 -12.05 7.95
N THR A 265 -11.68 -11.11 8.05
CA THR A 265 -13.09 -11.36 7.71
C THR A 265 -13.44 -10.87 6.30
N PRO A 266 -14.42 -11.49 5.63
CA PRO A 266 -14.99 -10.98 4.37
C PRO A 266 -15.41 -9.51 4.47
N GLY A 267 -15.98 -9.11 5.61
CA GLY A 267 -16.41 -7.73 5.88
C GLY A 267 -15.29 -6.70 5.79
N SER A 268 -14.07 -7.03 6.24
CA SER A 268 -12.93 -6.13 6.09
C SER A 268 -12.54 -5.91 4.64
N VAL A 269 -12.69 -6.92 3.78
CA VAL A 269 -12.37 -6.79 2.35
C VAL A 269 -13.47 -6.03 1.62
N LEU A 270 -14.73 -6.26 1.96
CA LEU A 270 -15.86 -5.47 1.46
C LEU A 270 -15.69 -3.97 1.75
N ALA A 271 -15.22 -3.60 2.94
CA ALA A 271 -14.94 -2.20 3.26
C ALA A 271 -13.88 -1.57 2.32
N ARG A 272 -12.87 -2.35 1.90
CA ARG A 272 -11.87 -1.90 0.90
C ARG A 272 -12.47 -1.78 -0.49
N ILE A 273 -13.31 -2.73 -0.88
CA ILE A 273 -14.07 -2.70 -2.14
C ILE A 273 -14.97 -1.45 -2.19
N ALA A 274 -15.68 -1.14 -1.11
CA ALA A 274 -16.50 0.07 -1.00
C ALA A 274 -15.67 1.35 -1.09
N GLU A 275 -14.52 1.42 -0.40
CA GLU A 275 -13.60 2.56 -0.50
C GLU A 275 -13.13 2.79 -1.96
N ARG A 276 -12.84 1.71 -2.69
CA ARG A 276 -12.47 1.80 -4.12
C ARG A 276 -13.66 2.18 -5.00
N GLY A 277 -14.85 1.67 -4.69
CA GLY A 277 -16.09 2.06 -5.34
C GLY A 277 -16.33 3.57 -5.28
N ALA A 278 -16.13 4.18 -4.10
CA ALA A 278 -16.20 5.63 -3.93
C ALA A 278 -15.18 6.37 -4.82
N LYS A 279 -13.94 5.88 -4.92
CA LYS A 279 -12.90 6.45 -5.80
C LYS A 279 -13.27 6.36 -7.28
N PHE A 280 -13.87 5.26 -7.72
CA PHE A 280 -14.35 5.14 -9.11
C PHE A 280 -15.51 6.10 -9.39
N ALA A 281 -16.49 6.19 -8.48
CA ALA A 281 -17.58 7.17 -8.56
C ALA A 281 -17.04 8.61 -8.64
N ALA A 282 -16.02 8.94 -7.84
CA ALA A 282 -15.35 10.24 -7.87
C ALA A 282 -14.76 10.56 -9.26
N ASN A 283 -14.01 9.62 -9.84
CA ASN A 283 -13.39 9.78 -11.17
C ASN A 283 -14.42 9.89 -12.29
N LEU A 284 -15.56 9.20 -12.14
CA LEU A 284 -16.71 9.28 -13.05
C LEU A 284 -17.62 10.50 -12.78
N LYS A 285 -17.31 11.33 -11.78
CA LYS A 285 -18.10 12.49 -11.33
C LYS A 285 -19.51 12.13 -10.86
N GLN A 286 -19.72 10.90 -10.41
CA GLN A 286 -20.95 10.42 -9.78
C GLN A 286 -20.94 10.76 -8.28
N PHE A 287 -20.95 12.05 -7.98
CA PHE A 287 -20.72 12.56 -6.63
C PHE A 287 -21.80 12.17 -5.60
N ALA A 288 -23.04 11.93 -6.04
CA ALA A 288 -24.11 11.47 -5.15
C ALA A 288 -23.92 10.00 -4.73
N ASP A 289 -23.49 9.13 -5.65
CA ASP A 289 -23.13 7.75 -5.31
C ASP A 289 -21.88 7.70 -4.42
N GLU A 290 -20.88 8.53 -4.73
CA GLU A 290 -19.69 8.68 -3.89
C GLU A 290 -20.05 9.09 -2.45
N GLU A 291 -20.90 10.09 -2.28
CA GLU A 291 -21.40 10.55 -0.98
C GLU A 291 -22.07 9.41 -0.20
N GLY A 292 -22.99 8.68 -0.84
CA GLY A 292 -23.70 7.57 -0.20
C GLY A 292 -22.77 6.45 0.27
N ILE A 293 -21.73 6.13 -0.51
CA ILE A 293 -20.74 5.13 -0.13
C ILE A 293 -19.90 5.62 1.05
N LEU A 294 -19.39 6.85 1.02
CA LEU A 294 -18.59 7.42 2.11
C LEU A 294 -19.39 7.54 3.41
N GLN A 295 -20.66 7.92 3.34
CA GLN A 295 -21.56 7.92 4.50
C GLN A 295 -21.74 6.51 5.07
N SER A 296 -21.91 5.49 4.22
CA SER A 296 -22.00 4.09 4.68
C SER A 296 -20.72 3.59 5.35
N LEU A 297 -19.55 4.03 4.88
CA LEU A 297 -18.26 3.72 5.48
C LEU A 297 -18.08 4.39 6.84
N LEU A 298 -18.56 5.63 7.01
CA LEU A 298 -18.50 6.37 8.28
C LEU A 298 -19.53 5.92 9.31
N ALA A 299 -20.65 5.34 8.87
CA ALA A 299 -21.71 4.84 9.75
C ALA A 299 -21.24 3.68 10.65
N GLN A 300 -20.19 2.96 10.24
CA GLN A 300 -19.63 1.84 10.99
C GLN A 300 -18.27 2.17 11.64
N THR A 301 -17.95 1.49 12.74
CA THR A 301 -16.63 1.53 13.41
C THR A 301 -15.94 0.15 13.46
N ALA A 302 -16.51 -0.83 12.77
CA ALA A 302 -16.02 -2.20 12.76
C ALA A 302 -14.70 -2.35 11.99
N TYR A 303 -14.52 -1.61 10.90
CA TYR A 303 -13.44 -1.76 9.94
C TYR A 303 -12.83 -0.41 9.56
N ARG A 304 -11.52 -0.42 9.25
CA ARG A 304 -10.80 0.69 8.61
C ARG A 304 -10.88 2.00 9.40
N LEU A 305 -10.72 1.94 10.72
CA LEU A 305 -10.83 3.11 11.59
C LEU A 305 -9.81 4.19 11.21
N GLY A 306 -8.61 3.76 10.80
CA GLY A 306 -7.54 4.67 10.34
C GLY A 306 -7.85 5.41 9.03
N LYS A 307 -8.98 5.13 8.36
CA LYS A 307 -9.40 5.78 7.10
C LYS A 307 -10.51 6.80 7.25
N ARG A 308 -11.04 6.98 8.45
CA ARG A 308 -12.16 7.91 8.71
C ARG A 308 -11.80 9.35 8.38
N GLY A 309 -10.55 9.77 8.66
CA GLY A 309 -10.03 11.08 8.26
C GLY A 309 -10.16 11.33 6.76
N ASP A 310 -9.60 10.45 5.93
CA ASP A 310 -9.68 10.50 4.46
C ASP A 310 -11.14 10.60 3.98
N TRP A 311 -12.06 9.85 4.61
CA TRP A 311 -13.48 9.85 4.25
C TRP A 311 -14.19 11.16 4.60
N TYR A 312 -13.93 11.71 5.80
CA TYR A 312 -14.47 13.01 6.20
C TYR A 312 -13.97 14.13 5.29
N GLU A 313 -12.66 14.20 5.04
CA GLU A 313 -12.07 15.19 4.12
C GLU A 313 -12.73 15.14 2.75
N ARG A 314 -12.95 13.94 2.22
CA ARG A 314 -13.60 13.79 0.92
C ARG A 314 -15.06 14.20 0.94
N LEU A 315 -15.83 13.85 1.98
CA LEU A 315 -17.22 14.30 2.12
C LEU A 315 -17.34 15.82 2.27
N ILE A 316 -16.46 16.44 3.07
CA ILE A 316 -16.42 17.91 3.24
C ILE A 316 -16.15 18.56 1.88
N LEU A 317 -15.22 18.02 1.10
CA LEU A 317 -14.93 18.48 -0.26
C LEU A 317 -16.13 18.29 -1.21
N LEU A 318 -16.87 17.19 -1.10
CA LEU A 318 -18.07 16.95 -1.90
C LEU A 318 -19.12 18.03 -1.67
N HIS A 319 -19.50 18.32 -0.43
CA HIS A 319 -20.49 19.34 -0.13
C HIS A 319 -20.01 20.76 -0.41
N SER A 320 -18.73 21.06 -0.13
CA SER A 320 -18.20 22.43 -0.31
C SER A 320 -17.87 22.79 -1.77
N ALA A 321 -17.59 21.80 -2.63
CA ALA A 321 -17.11 22.05 -3.98
C ALA A 321 -17.91 21.35 -5.11
N HIS A 322 -18.36 20.12 -4.91
CA HIS A 322 -18.85 19.27 -6.01
C HIS A 322 -20.38 19.16 -6.09
N LEU A 323 -21.06 19.05 -4.95
CA LEU A 323 -22.52 18.96 -4.83
C LEU A 323 -23.20 20.33 -4.72
N LYS A 324 -22.42 21.41 -4.73
CA LYS A 324 -22.97 22.76 -4.68
C LYS A 324 -23.83 23.05 -5.93
N PRO A 325 -24.98 23.70 -5.78
CA PRO A 325 -25.84 24.08 -6.92
C PRO A 325 -25.08 25.01 -7.87
N LYS A 326 -25.23 24.78 -9.18
CA LYS A 326 -24.63 25.65 -10.21
C LYS A 326 -25.38 26.98 -10.26
N ARG A 327 -24.65 28.11 -10.11
CA ARG A 327 -25.23 29.44 -10.37
C ARG A 327 -25.56 29.57 -11.86
N THR A 328 -26.84 29.72 -12.19
CA THR A 328 -27.27 30.10 -13.53
C THR A 328 -26.91 31.57 -13.77
N LYS A 329 -26.10 31.84 -14.80
CA LYS A 329 -25.84 33.22 -15.23
C LYS A 329 -27.12 33.75 -15.88
N GLY A 330 -27.84 34.64 -15.19
CA GLY A 330 -29.07 35.28 -15.70
C GLY A 330 -30.37 34.91 -14.98
N GLY A 331 -30.33 34.12 -13.89
CA GLY A 331 -31.53 33.80 -13.11
C GLY A 331 -32.20 35.03 -12.50
N LYS A 332 -33.54 35.10 -12.61
CA LYS A 332 -34.36 36.16 -11.99
C LYS A 332 -34.37 36.01 -10.47
N GLY A 333 -34.75 37.07 -9.75
CA GLY A 333 -34.54 37.23 -8.29
C GLY A 333 -34.85 36.02 -7.40
N SER A 334 -35.99 35.34 -7.60
CA SER A 334 -36.40 34.17 -6.81
C SER A 334 -35.54 32.92 -7.03
N GLU A 335 -35.14 32.64 -8.27
CA GLU A 335 -34.25 31.52 -8.61
C GLU A 335 -32.84 31.73 -8.02
N LYS A 336 -32.37 32.98 -8.04
CA LYS A 336 -31.08 33.34 -7.44
C LYS A 336 -31.10 33.16 -5.92
N GLN A 337 -32.16 33.62 -5.24
CA GLN A 337 -32.33 33.43 -3.80
C GLN A 337 -32.38 31.95 -3.41
N THR A 338 -33.09 31.13 -4.20
CA THR A 338 -33.17 29.68 -3.97
C THR A 338 -31.81 29.00 -4.15
N ALA A 339 -31.07 29.35 -5.20
CA ALA A 339 -29.73 28.82 -5.44
C ALA A 339 -28.72 29.23 -4.35
N ASP A 340 -28.79 30.47 -3.87
CA ASP A 340 -27.95 30.97 -2.79
C ASP A 340 -28.28 30.30 -1.45
N ALA A 341 -29.57 30.03 -1.17
CA ALA A 341 -30.01 29.26 0.00
C ALA A 341 -29.50 27.81 -0.03
N LEU A 342 -29.61 27.13 -1.17
CA LEU A 342 -29.10 25.77 -1.36
C LEU A 342 -27.56 25.71 -1.24
N LEU A 343 -26.86 26.72 -1.75
CA LEU A 343 -25.40 26.84 -1.57
C LEU A 343 -25.04 27.01 -0.09
N ARG A 344 -25.77 27.89 0.62
CA ARG A 344 -25.57 28.09 2.07
C ARG A 344 -25.81 26.79 2.83
N GLN A 345 -26.87 26.04 2.49
CA GLN A 345 -27.16 24.75 3.10
C GLN A 345 -26.04 23.74 2.87
N ALA A 346 -25.51 23.62 1.65
CA ALA A 346 -24.40 22.72 1.35
C ALA A 346 -23.13 23.05 2.16
N LEU A 347 -22.82 24.35 2.33
CA LEU A 347 -21.70 24.80 3.15
C LEU A 347 -21.91 24.53 4.65
N LEU A 348 -23.15 24.66 5.14
CA LEU A 348 -23.50 24.29 6.51
C LEU A 348 -23.34 22.77 6.74
N THR A 349 -23.80 21.94 5.81
CA THR A 349 -23.57 20.48 5.87
C THR A 349 -22.07 20.14 5.90
N ALA A 350 -21.26 20.83 5.09
CA ALA A 350 -19.81 20.67 5.10
C ALA A 350 -19.19 21.07 6.46
N ARG A 351 -19.70 22.14 7.08
CA ARG A 351 -19.30 22.55 8.43
C ARG A 351 -19.66 21.50 9.48
N ASP A 352 -20.87 20.96 9.44
CA ASP A 352 -21.31 19.91 10.38
C ASP A 352 -20.50 18.62 10.23
N LEU A 353 -20.04 18.31 9.02
CA LEU A 353 -19.08 17.23 8.78
C LEU A 353 -17.73 17.51 9.46
N CYS A 354 -17.20 18.74 9.37
CA CYS A 354 -16.00 19.12 10.11
C CYS A 354 -16.18 18.96 11.62
N ILE A 355 -17.32 19.38 12.18
CA ILE A 355 -17.60 19.22 13.63
C ILE A 355 -17.60 17.74 14.01
N ARG A 356 -18.31 16.89 13.26
CA ARG A 356 -18.34 15.44 13.51
C ARG A 356 -16.95 14.84 13.46
N ALA A 357 -16.15 15.23 12.47
CA ALA A 357 -14.80 14.73 12.32
C ALA A 357 -13.88 15.16 13.47
N LEU A 358 -13.94 16.42 13.91
CA LEU A 358 -13.13 16.91 15.03
C LEU A 358 -13.47 16.24 16.38
N ASN A 359 -14.66 15.67 16.52
CA ASN A 359 -15.05 14.89 17.71
C ASN A 359 -14.81 13.38 17.56
N ASP A 360 -14.33 12.93 16.40
CA ASP A 360 -14.06 11.51 16.15
C ASP A 360 -12.65 11.14 16.64
N GLN A 361 -12.59 10.35 17.71
CA GLN A 361 -11.35 9.90 18.34
C GLN A 361 -10.46 9.02 17.45
N HIS A 362 -10.95 8.55 16.30
CA HIS A 362 -10.23 7.63 15.41
C HIS A 362 -9.54 8.33 14.24
N ILE A 363 -9.64 9.67 14.13
CA ILE A 363 -8.98 10.43 13.06
C ILE A 363 -7.50 10.68 13.40
N GLY A 364 -6.62 10.42 12.43
CA GLY A 364 -5.19 10.69 12.54
C GLY A 364 -4.86 12.18 12.51
N ARG A 365 -3.67 12.55 13.02
CA ARG A 365 -3.30 13.96 13.23
C ARG A 365 -3.33 14.80 11.95
N LEU A 366 -2.80 14.26 10.85
CA LEU A 366 -2.74 14.94 9.56
C LEU A 366 -4.12 15.39 9.06
N SER A 367 -5.12 14.49 9.13
CA SER A 367 -6.48 14.81 8.72
C SER A 367 -7.11 15.84 9.66
N LEU A 368 -6.82 15.83 10.97
CA LEU A 368 -7.31 16.84 11.91
C LEU A 368 -6.81 18.26 11.56
N HIS A 369 -5.53 18.42 11.18
CA HIS A 369 -5.00 19.71 10.71
C HIS A 369 -5.71 20.18 9.43
N SER A 370 -5.85 19.30 8.45
CA SER A 370 -6.53 19.58 7.19
C SER A 370 -8.01 19.97 7.40
N ILE A 371 -8.74 19.22 8.22
CA ILE A 371 -10.15 19.47 8.54
C ILE A 371 -10.30 20.78 9.32
N SER A 372 -9.41 21.07 10.28
CA SER A 372 -9.39 22.35 11.02
C SER A 372 -9.22 23.55 10.07
N ARG A 373 -8.32 23.46 9.07
CA ARG A 373 -8.16 24.50 8.04
C ARG A 373 -9.42 24.66 7.19
N GLN A 374 -10.03 23.55 6.78
CA GLN A 374 -11.28 23.57 6.00
C GLN A 374 -12.44 24.19 6.80
N MET A 375 -12.55 23.88 8.10
CA MET A 375 -13.53 24.47 9.00
C MET A 375 -13.46 26.00 8.98
N ARG A 376 -12.28 26.60 9.22
CA ARG A 376 -12.14 28.07 9.22
C ARG A 376 -12.48 28.68 7.87
N ALA A 377 -12.04 28.06 6.78
CA ALA A 377 -12.36 28.53 5.44
C ALA A 377 -13.88 28.50 5.17
N LEU A 378 -14.62 27.54 5.75
CA LEU A 378 -16.08 27.46 5.66
C LEU A 378 -16.76 28.49 6.57
N GLU A 379 -16.32 28.63 7.82
CA GLU A 379 -16.88 29.61 8.78
C GLU A 379 -16.71 31.04 8.27
N ALA A 380 -15.54 31.37 7.71
CA ALA A 380 -15.28 32.66 7.06
C ALA A 380 -16.19 32.90 5.84
N LYS A 381 -16.43 31.87 5.01
CA LYS A 381 -17.35 31.97 3.86
C LYS A 381 -18.82 32.13 4.27
N LEU A 382 -19.20 31.55 5.42
CA LEU A 382 -20.56 31.60 5.95
C LEU A 382 -20.82 32.86 6.78
N ALA A 383 -19.78 33.64 7.07
CA ALA A 383 -19.79 34.86 7.87
C ALA A 383 -20.34 34.64 9.29
N PHE A 384 -19.87 33.58 9.97
CA PHE A 384 -20.16 33.37 11.39
C PHE A 384 -19.44 34.40 12.25
N GLU A 385 -20.10 34.84 13.33
CA GLU A 385 -19.51 35.73 14.34
C GLU A 385 -18.58 34.95 15.29
N GLU A 386 -17.68 35.67 15.98
CA GLU A 386 -16.62 35.06 16.79
C GLU A 386 -17.17 34.16 17.92
N ASP A 387 -18.30 34.54 18.51
CA ASP A 387 -19.04 33.79 19.54
C ASP A 387 -19.74 32.53 19.00
N GLN A 388 -20.00 32.48 17.70
CA GLN A 388 -20.64 31.36 16.99
C GLN A 388 -19.63 30.35 16.42
N LEU A 389 -18.33 30.68 16.45
CA LEU A 389 -17.25 29.78 16.04
C LEU A 389 -17.21 28.56 16.95
N TYR A 390 -17.02 27.39 16.35
CA TYR A 390 -16.90 26.15 17.11
C TYR A 390 -15.70 26.20 18.07
N GLN A 391 -15.82 25.72 19.31
CA GLN A 391 -14.74 25.83 20.30
C GLN A 391 -13.40 25.24 19.80
N HIS A 392 -13.43 24.14 19.03
CA HIS A 392 -12.22 23.57 18.41
C HIS A 392 -11.74 24.32 17.16
N SER A 393 -12.52 25.24 16.56
CA SER A 393 -11.98 26.14 15.53
C SER A 393 -11.13 27.27 16.16
N ARG A 394 -11.27 27.50 17.48
CA ARG A 394 -10.45 28.45 18.26
C ARG A 394 -9.12 27.90 18.74
N ILE A 395 -9.01 26.58 18.96
CA ILE A 395 -7.74 25.92 19.31
C ILE A 395 -7.07 25.53 17.99
N LEU A 396 -6.26 26.43 17.46
CA LEU A 396 -5.54 26.18 16.22
C LEU A 396 -4.59 24.99 16.37
N LEU A 397 -4.86 23.92 15.61
CA LEU A 397 -3.81 23.03 15.14
C LEU A 397 -3.10 23.71 13.94
N GLU A 398 -2.48 24.86 14.17
CA GLU A 398 -1.53 25.43 13.19
C GLU A 398 -0.16 24.81 13.41
N TRP A 399 0.55 24.56 12.32
CA TRP A 399 1.91 24.04 12.42
C TRP A 399 2.84 25.13 12.92
N GLU A 400 3.63 24.82 13.93
CA GLU A 400 4.71 25.70 14.38
C GLU A 400 5.76 25.86 13.27
N PRO A 401 6.10 27.10 12.87
CA PRO A 401 7.08 27.32 11.82
C PRO A 401 8.49 27.02 12.34
N ALA A 402 9.24 26.19 11.61
CA ALA A 402 10.66 26.03 11.86
C ALA A 402 11.45 27.27 11.41
N PRO A 403 12.51 27.67 12.13
CA PRO A 403 13.51 28.61 11.63
C PRO A 403 14.08 28.17 10.28
N GLU A 404 14.27 29.14 9.38
CA GLU A 404 14.89 28.90 8.07
C GLU A 404 16.36 29.35 8.08
N ARG A 405 17.24 28.54 7.48
CA ARG A 405 18.62 28.92 7.17
C ARG A 405 18.85 28.79 5.68
N THR A 406 19.59 29.73 5.11
CA THR A 406 20.02 29.64 3.72
C THR A 406 21.45 29.13 3.66
N VAL A 407 21.68 28.12 2.81
CA VAL A 407 23.02 27.63 2.44
C VAL A 407 23.24 27.90 0.97
N TYR A 408 24.38 28.49 0.63
CA TYR A 408 24.77 28.77 -0.75
C TYR A 408 25.71 27.69 -1.28
N GLY A 409 25.54 27.32 -2.54
CA GLY A 409 26.44 26.41 -3.23
C GLY A 409 26.44 26.63 -4.74
N VAL A 410 27.45 26.06 -5.41
CA VAL A 410 27.58 26.12 -6.87
C VAL A 410 26.89 24.90 -7.48
N ARG A 411 25.94 25.12 -8.38
CA ARG A 411 25.24 24.03 -9.10
C ARG A 411 26.07 23.59 -10.30
N ILE A 412 26.34 22.29 -10.40
CA ILE A 412 27.16 21.71 -11.48
C ILE A 412 26.32 21.38 -12.72
N ASN A 413 25.11 20.84 -12.53
CA ASN A 413 24.28 20.41 -13.66
C ASN A 413 23.37 21.52 -14.20
N ASP A 414 22.99 21.42 -15.48
CA ASP A 414 22.06 22.36 -16.14
C ASP A 414 20.66 22.29 -15.51
N ARG A 415 20.00 23.45 -15.37
CA ARG A 415 18.65 23.61 -14.81
C ARG A 415 17.59 22.84 -15.60
N ASN A 416 17.83 22.61 -16.88
CA ASN A 416 16.88 21.95 -17.79
C ASN A 416 17.02 20.42 -17.83
N ARG A 417 18.02 19.84 -17.19
CA ARG A 417 18.23 18.38 -17.21
C ARG A 417 17.24 17.69 -16.26
N ARG A 418 16.56 16.64 -16.74
CA ARG A 418 15.72 15.79 -15.89
C ARG A 418 16.63 14.99 -14.95
N GLY A 419 16.44 15.15 -13.64
CA GLY A 419 17.21 14.47 -12.60
C GLY A 419 17.42 15.34 -11.37
N PRO A 420 18.00 14.79 -10.29
CA PRO A 420 18.32 15.55 -9.08
C PRO A 420 19.33 16.66 -9.38
N SER A 421 19.26 17.76 -8.63
CA SER A 421 20.29 18.81 -8.69
C SER A 421 21.62 18.28 -8.16
N LEU A 422 22.70 18.53 -8.90
CA LEU A 422 24.07 18.19 -8.49
C LEU A 422 24.79 19.47 -8.13
N TRP A 423 25.42 19.45 -6.97
CA TRP A 423 26.10 20.60 -6.36
C TRP A 423 27.58 20.30 -6.20
N ASP A 424 28.37 21.36 -6.25
CA ASP A 424 29.80 21.28 -6.00
C ASP A 424 30.08 20.95 -4.54
N GLY A 425 30.73 19.81 -4.32
CA GLY A 425 31.07 19.30 -2.99
C GLY A 425 32.52 19.61 -2.61
N ASN A 426 32.95 19.11 -1.45
CA ASN A 426 34.35 19.18 -1.07
C ASN A 426 35.21 18.38 -2.06
N ASP A 427 36.37 18.92 -2.47
CA ASP A 427 37.29 18.35 -3.48
C ASP A 427 36.70 18.17 -4.90
N GLU A 428 35.80 19.06 -5.34
CA GLU A 428 35.18 19.06 -6.69
C GLU A 428 34.35 17.80 -7.03
N VAL A 429 33.97 17.01 -6.03
CA VAL A 429 33.11 15.83 -6.24
C VAL A 429 31.63 16.26 -6.23
N PRO A 430 30.88 16.04 -7.33
CA PRO A 430 29.46 16.37 -7.36
C PRO A 430 28.67 15.64 -6.28
N CYS A 431 27.84 16.36 -5.53
CA CYS A 431 27.05 15.82 -4.43
C CYS A 431 25.57 16.22 -4.49
N SER A 432 24.75 15.57 -3.65
CA SER A 432 23.34 15.91 -3.50
C SER A 432 23.16 17.18 -2.66
N VAL A 433 21.93 17.73 -2.67
CA VAL A 433 21.61 18.94 -1.91
C VAL A 433 21.72 18.73 -0.40
N GLU A 434 21.35 17.54 0.08
CA GLU A 434 21.42 17.13 1.48
C GLU A 434 22.86 16.95 1.92
N ARG A 435 23.72 16.41 1.05
CA ARG A 435 25.16 16.25 1.33
C ARG A 435 25.86 17.61 1.44
N LEU A 436 25.54 18.55 0.56
CA LEU A 436 26.04 19.93 0.64
C LEU A 436 25.61 20.60 1.95
N ALA A 437 24.34 20.50 2.31
CA ALA A 437 23.82 21.05 3.56
C ALA A 437 24.52 20.43 4.79
N LEU A 438 24.65 19.11 4.82
CA LEU A 438 25.33 18.39 5.90
C LEU A 438 26.77 18.86 6.09
N TRP A 439 27.53 19.01 5.00
CA TRP A 439 28.90 19.53 5.06
C TRP A 439 28.96 20.94 5.66
N ARG A 440 28.01 21.81 5.28
CA ARG A 440 27.93 23.15 5.86
C ARG A 440 27.69 23.11 7.37
N TYR A 441 26.78 22.28 7.88
CA TYR A 441 26.60 22.14 9.33
C TYR A 441 27.83 21.52 10.01
N GLN A 442 28.54 20.61 9.36
CA GLN A 442 29.81 20.07 9.88
C GLN A 442 30.86 21.16 10.07
N SER A 443 30.96 22.12 9.14
CA SER A 443 31.84 23.29 9.30
C SER A 443 31.48 24.18 10.51
N LEU A 444 30.22 24.12 10.96
CA LEU A 444 29.72 24.82 12.15
C LEU A 444 29.91 24.00 13.45
N GLY A 445 30.61 22.87 13.39
CA GLY A 445 30.92 22.03 14.55
C GLY A 445 29.85 21.00 14.90
N TYR A 446 28.89 20.72 14.00
CA TYR A 446 27.93 19.64 14.17
C TYR A 446 28.47 18.31 13.65
N ASN A 447 28.20 17.23 14.35
CA ASN A 447 28.19 15.90 13.77
C ASN A 447 26.82 15.66 13.13
N GLY A 448 26.74 14.75 12.16
CA GLY A 448 25.43 14.48 11.55
C GLY A 448 25.41 13.35 10.52
N LEU A 449 24.19 12.92 10.23
CA LEU A 449 23.86 11.89 9.26
C LEU A 449 22.73 12.38 8.35
N HIS A 450 22.80 12.04 7.06
CA HIS A 450 21.65 12.07 6.17
C HIS A 450 20.87 10.77 6.37
N SER A 451 19.96 10.76 7.34
CA SER A 451 19.25 9.55 7.78
C SER A 451 17.82 9.48 7.29
N GLU A 452 17.25 10.57 6.77
CA GLU A 452 15.81 10.68 6.53
C GLU A 452 15.04 10.20 7.78
N ASN A 453 14.09 9.27 7.61
CA ASN A 453 13.34 8.62 8.68
C ASN A 453 14.13 7.59 9.51
N ALA A 454 15.28 7.11 9.03
CA ALA A 454 15.93 5.91 9.55
C ALA A 454 16.36 6.06 11.01
N MET A 455 16.80 7.25 11.41
CA MET A 455 17.16 7.55 12.81
C MET A 455 15.95 7.37 13.73
N ALA A 456 14.83 8.01 13.38
CA ALA A 456 13.60 7.96 14.17
C ALA A 456 12.99 6.55 14.20
N THR A 457 12.95 5.85 13.06
CA THR A 457 12.39 4.50 12.99
C THR A 457 13.28 3.47 13.67
N THR A 458 14.61 3.64 13.64
CA THR A 458 15.54 2.74 14.34
C THR A 458 15.40 2.90 15.84
N LEU A 459 15.41 4.14 16.35
CA LEU A 459 15.17 4.41 17.77
C LEU A 459 13.83 3.84 18.22
N PHE A 460 12.75 4.09 17.47
CA PHE A 460 11.44 3.53 17.77
C PHE A 460 11.47 2.00 17.86
N SER A 461 12.02 1.32 16.85
CA SER A 461 11.98 -0.14 16.80
C SER A 461 12.85 -0.81 17.86
N LEU A 462 13.98 -0.20 18.24
CA LEU A 462 14.81 -0.68 19.36
C LEU A 462 14.14 -0.42 20.71
N LEU A 463 13.54 0.75 20.90
CA LEU A 463 12.82 1.09 22.14
C LEU A 463 11.52 0.34 22.31
N PHE A 464 10.95 -0.21 21.25
CA PHE A 464 9.68 -0.96 21.28
C PHE A 464 9.87 -2.43 20.88
N TRP A 465 11.10 -2.96 20.85
CA TRP A 465 11.37 -4.29 20.29
C TRP A 465 10.50 -5.39 20.90
N ASP A 466 10.45 -5.47 22.23
CA ASP A 466 9.62 -6.40 23.01
C ASP A 466 8.11 -6.20 22.81
N ILE A 467 7.68 -4.97 22.49
CA ILE A 467 6.29 -4.62 22.22
C ILE A 467 5.89 -4.97 20.78
N ILE A 468 6.74 -4.62 19.81
CA ILE A 468 6.58 -4.97 18.38
C ILE A 468 6.47 -6.49 18.25
N PHE A 469 7.33 -7.21 18.95
CA PHE A 469 7.37 -8.67 18.94
C PHE A 469 6.59 -9.31 20.10
N HIS A 470 5.74 -8.53 20.79
CA HIS A 470 4.84 -9.07 21.81
C HIS A 470 3.90 -10.09 21.15
N PRO A 471 3.82 -11.33 21.70
CA PRO A 471 3.09 -12.40 21.07
C PRO A 471 1.58 -12.15 21.19
N LEU A 472 0.99 -11.55 20.17
CA LEU A 472 -0.45 -11.53 19.98
C LEU A 472 -0.81 -12.58 18.93
N PRO A 473 -1.86 -13.41 19.17
CA PRO A 473 -2.32 -14.38 18.19
C PRO A 473 -2.50 -13.70 16.82
N GLY A 474 -2.22 -14.39 15.70
CA GLY A 474 -2.48 -13.90 14.34
C GLY A 474 -1.73 -12.62 13.90
N THR A 475 -0.78 -12.12 14.70
CA THR A 475 0.12 -11.02 14.34
C THR A 475 1.55 -11.52 14.01
N LEU A 476 2.03 -12.56 14.71
CA LEU A 476 3.34 -13.20 14.52
C LEU A 476 3.13 -14.72 14.38
N ASP A 477 2.74 -15.14 13.17
CA ASP A 477 2.33 -16.53 12.86
C ASP A 477 3.48 -17.43 12.41
N THR A 478 4.63 -16.84 12.04
CA THR A 478 5.84 -17.57 11.61
C THR A 478 7.09 -16.91 12.17
N GLU A 479 8.21 -17.65 12.22
CA GLU A 479 9.53 -17.13 12.62
C GLU A 479 10.21 -16.25 11.55
N TYR A 480 9.56 -16.07 10.38
CA TYR A 480 10.11 -15.38 9.21
C TYR A 480 9.48 -13.99 8.99
N GLN A 481 9.22 -13.25 10.07
CA GLN A 481 8.59 -11.94 10.00
C GLN A 481 9.49 -10.86 10.58
N SER A 482 9.76 -9.82 9.77
CA SER A 482 10.47 -8.62 10.22
C SER A 482 9.58 -7.65 11.01
N ARG A 483 8.27 -7.92 11.01
CA ARG A 483 7.24 -7.12 11.67
C ARG A 483 5.99 -7.94 11.94
N PRO A 484 5.20 -7.60 12.97
CA PRO A 484 3.89 -8.20 13.13
C PRO A 484 2.97 -7.78 11.98
N LEU A 485 2.02 -8.64 11.60
CA LEU A 485 1.17 -8.45 10.43
C LEU A 485 0.28 -7.21 10.52
N ASP A 486 -0.04 -6.77 11.73
CA ASP A 486 -0.79 -5.55 12.06
C ASP A 486 0.08 -4.29 12.06
N MET A 487 1.40 -4.39 11.90
CA MET A 487 2.28 -3.22 11.80
C MET A 487 1.89 -2.33 10.61
N GLY A 488 1.72 -1.03 10.87
CA GLY A 488 1.23 -0.07 9.88
C GLY A 488 -0.28 -0.15 9.62
N ASN A 489 -1.01 -0.91 10.44
CA ASN A 489 -2.46 -0.82 10.60
C ASN A 489 -2.76 -0.16 11.95
N GLU A 490 -3.89 0.53 12.04
CA GLU A 490 -4.39 1.17 13.26
C GLU A 490 -4.54 0.19 14.44
N SER A 491 -4.75 -1.11 14.14
CA SER A 491 -4.88 -2.16 15.15
C SER A 491 -3.61 -2.42 15.96
N PHE A 492 -2.42 -2.08 15.45
CA PHE A 492 -1.16 -2.27 16.18
C PHE A 492 -1.17 -1.53 17.52
N TYR A 493 -1.56 -0.24 17.49
CA TYR A 493 -1.64 0.58 18.70
C TYR A 493 -2.73 0.07 19.65
N PHE A 494 -3.96 -0.12 19.15
CA PHE A 494 -5.08 -0.51 20.01
C PHE A 494 -4.88 -1.86 20.70
N SER A 495 -4.22 -2.81 20.02
CA SER A 495 -4.00 -4.16 20.58
C SER A 495 -2.88 -4.20 21.62
N ARG A 496 -2.05 -3.16 21.70
CA ARG A 496 -0.91 -3.04 22.61
C ARG A 496 -0.95 -1.76 23.43
N GLN A 497 -2.13 -1.14 23.55
CA GLN A 497 -2.26 0.23 24.06
C GLN A 497 -1.62 0.37 25.45
N THR A 498 -1.92 -0.53 26.38
CA THR A 498 -1.36 -0.52 27.73
C THR A 498 0.16 -0.59 27.71
N LEU A 499 0.73 -1.57 26.99
CA LEU A 499 2.19 -1.75 26.87
C LEU A 499 2.87 -0.52 26.25
N ILE A 500 2.26 0.04 25.20
CA ILE A 500 2.77 1.23 24.51
C ILE A 500 2.72 2.43 25.45
N ASP A 501 1.59 2.69 26.10
CA ASP A 501 1.41 3.85 26.96
C ASP A 501 2.31 3.77 28.21
N GLU A 502 2.62 2.57 28.71
CA GLU A 502 3.62 2.34 29.77
C GLU A 502 5.05 2.61 29.29
N ARG A 503 5.46 2.05 28.14
CA ARG A 503 6.78 2.31 27.54
C ARG A 503 6.99 3.78 27.22
N LEU A 504 5.94 4.49 26.78
CA LEU A 504 6.02 5.93 26.55
C LEU A 504 6.31 6.72 27.85
N LYS A 505 5.77 6.29 29.00
CA LYS A 505 6.09 6.90 30.30
C LYS A 505 7.53 6.62 30.72
N GLU A 506 8.00 5.39 30.51
CA GLU A 506 9.40 5.00 30.75
C GLU A 506 10.37 5.84 29.90
N ILE A 507 10.09 5.98 28.60
CA ILE A 507 10.88 6.83 27.70
C ILE A 507 10.88 8.28 28.16
N ALA A 508 9.72 8.81 28.58
CA ALA A 508 9.64 10.17 29.11
C ALA A 508 10.47 10.37 30.39
N GLY A 509 10.68 9.29 31.18
CA GLY A 509 11.56 9.28 32.35
C GLY A 509 13.06 9.31 32.04
N GLY A 510 13.47 8.96 30.81
CA GLY A 510 14.84 9.11 30.32
C GLY A 510 15.79 7.92 30.53
N GLU A 511 15.35 6.85 31.18
CA GLU A 511 16.15 5.65 31.47
C GLU A 511 16.08 4.63 30.31
N ILE A 512 16.54 5.02 29.12
CA ILE A 512 16.34 4.23 27.88
C ILE A 512 17.61 3.63 27.28
N ALA A 513 18.79 4.03 27.77
CA ALA A 513 20.07 3.62 27.20
C ALA A 513 20.23 2.09 27.23
N ASP A 514 19.87 1.47 28.36
CA ASP A 514 19.95 0.02 28.54
C ASP A 514 19.01 -0.74 27.59
N ILE A 515 17.82 -0.19 27.31
CA ILE A 515 16.87 -0.77 26.34
C ILE A 515 17.48 -0.75 24.93
N ILE A 516 18.03 0.40 24.52
CA ILE A 516 18.67 0.55 23.20
C ILE A 516 19.84 -0.42 23.07
N LEU A 517 20.74 -0.45 24.06
CA LEU A 517 21.94 -1.29 24.05
C LEU A 517 21.56 -2.78 23.98
N ALA A 518 20.69 -3.23 24.88
CA ALA A 518 20.28 -4.62 24.93
C ALA A 518 19.61 -5.09 23.62
N ASN A 519 18.72 -4.28 23.05
CA ASN A 519 18.01 -4.65 21.83
C ASN A 519 18.89 -4.51 20.57
N TYR A 520 19.84 -3.57 20.55
CA TYR A 520 20.81 -3.45 19.47
C TYR A 520 21.68 -4.71 19.38
N ASP A 521 22.26 -5.14 20.51
CA ASP A 521 23.12 -6.32 20.58
C ASP A 521 22.34 -7.61 20.30
N PHE A 522 21.15 -7.75 20.89
CA PHE A 522 20.31 -8.93 20.69
C PHE A 522 19.85 -9.07 19.23
N GLY A 523 19.45 -7.95 18.62
CA GLY A 523 18.86 -7.88 17.30
C GLY A 523 19.86 -7.76 16.15
N TYR A 524 21.14 -7.47 16.41
CA TYR A 524 22.09 -7.03 15.39
C TYR A 524 22.10 -7.90 14.12
N GLY A 525 21.91 -7.26 12.97
CA GLY A 525 21.85 -7.89 11.65
C GLY A 525 20.55 -8.64 11.33
N ALA A 526 19.54 -8.58 12.19
CA ALA A 526 18.22 -9.13 11.89
C ALA A 526 17.37 -8.15 11.07
N GLU A 527 16.60 -8.67 10.12
CA GLU A 527 15.59 -7.92 9.37
C GLU A 527 14.46 -7.49 10.30
N CYS A 528 14.52 -6.26 10.80
CA CYS A 528 13.50 -5.67 11.66
C CYS A 528 12.94 -4.40 11.02
N VAL A 529 11.62 -4.22 11.12
CA VAL A 529 10.95 -3.04 10.61
C VAL A 529 11.56 -1.76 11.16
N GLY A 530 11.95 -0.84 10.26
CA GLY A 530 12.43 0.49 10.64
C GLY A 530 13.87 0.56 11.15
N VAL A 531 14.53 -0.57 11.39
CA VAL A 531 15.91 -0.61 11.88
C VAL A 531 16.88 -0.50 10.71
N SER A 532 17.80 0.48 10.80
CA SER A 532 18.97 0.55 9.94
C SER A 532 20.23 0.21 10.76
N TRP A 533 20.86 -0.92 10.44
CA TRP A 533 22.10 -1.36 11.09
C TRP A 533 23.34 -0.56 10.66
N ASP A 534 23.20 0.32 9.66
CA ASP A 534 24.24 1.28 9.27
C ASP A 534 24.42 2.40 10.31
N ILE A 535 23.42 2.60 11.18
CA ILE A 535 23.49 3.53 12.32
C ILE A 535 24.10 2.79 13.51
N THR A 536 25.18 3.33 14.06
CA THR A 536 25.90 2.72 15.19
C THR A 536 25.13 2.90 16.50
N CYS A 537 25.34 1.98 17.45
CA CYS A 537 24.74 2.08 18.79
C CYS A 537 25.11 3.39 19.50
N ASP A 538 26.37 3.82 19.41
CA ASP A 538 26.85 5.08 20.01
C ASP A 538 26.10 6.31 19.46
N GLN A 539 25.88 6.36 18.15
CA GLN A 539 25.10 7.43 17.52
C GLN A 539 23.65 7.44 18.04
N LEU A 540 23.02 6.27 18.14
CA LEU A 540 21.66 6.14 18.67
C LEU A 540 21.58 6.62 20.12
N LEU A 541 22.52 6.24 20.98
CA LEU A 541 22.57 6.64 22.39
C LEU A 541 22.77 8.15 22.54
N ILE A 542 23.70 8.74 21.79
CA ILE A 542 23.97 10.19 21.81
C ILE A 542 22.73 10.97 21.35
N VAL A 543 22.15 10.57 20.21
CA VAL A 543 20.97 11.24 19.65
C VAL A 543 19.77 11.09 20.60
N ALA A 544 19.52 9.90 21.13
CA ALA A 544 18.43 9.67 22.08
C ALA A 544 18.59 10.53 23.35
N LYS A 545 19.81 10.62 23.90
CA LYS A 545 20.12 11.49 25.04
C LYS A 545 19.78 12.96 24.73
N TYR A 546 20.18 13.46 23.58
CA TYR A 546 20.03 14.87 23.23
C TYR A 546 18.63 15.25 22.70
N ILE A 547 17.84 14.30 22.19
CA ILE A 547 16.40 14.50 21.97
C ILE A 547 15.68 14.71 23.32
N GLY A 548 16.09 13.95 24.34
CA GLY A 548 15.45 13.94 25.65
C GLY A 548 14.17 13.10 25.70
N GLY A 549 13.75 12.72 26.91
CA GLY A 549 12.67 11.76 27.11
C GLY A 549 11.33 12.18 26.51
N TYR A 550 10.89 13.42 26.73
CA TYR A 550 9.60 13.91 26.21
C TYR A 550 9.55 13.95 24.68
N GLY A 551 10.60 14.49 24.03
CA GLY A 551 10.69 14.55 22.57
C GLY A 551 10.68 13.15 21.95
N LEU A 552 11.44 12.22 22.55
CA LEU A 552 11.54 10.85 22.05
C LEU A 552 10.24 10.06 22.26
N ALA A 553 9.58 10.24 23.41
CA ALA A 553 8.25 9.66 23.65
C ALA A 553 7.23 10.19 22.63
N ALA A 554 7.26 11.48 22.28
CA ALA A 554 6.38 12.04 21.27
C ALA A 554 6.59 11.41 19.87
N ILE A 555 7.84 11.27 19.43
CA ILE A 555 8.20 10.58 18.18
C ILE A 555 7.67 9.14 18.19
N CYS A 556 7.94 8.41 19.28
CA CYS A 556 7.53 7.01 19.40
C CYS A 556 6.01 6.85 19.42
N LYS A 557 5.28 7.75 20.09
CA LYS A 557 3.81 7.73 20.15
C LYS A 557 3.20 7.88 18.75
N VAL A 558 3.74 8.78 17.94
CA VAL A 558 3.29 9.01 16.57
C VAL A 558 3.56 7.79 15.70
N LEU A 559 4.76 7.21 15.78
CA LEU A 559 5.12 6.00 15.04
C LEU A 559 4.30 4.78 15.47
N ALA A 560 4.02 4.60 16.76
CA ALA A 560 3.19 3.52 17.28
C ALA A 560 1.74 3.60 16.75
N ARG A 561 1.18 4.82 16.64
CA ARG A 561 -0.21 5.01 16.16
C ARG A 561 -0.33 4.98 14.65
N GLU A 562 0.63 5.58 13.94
CA GLU A 562 0.50 5.92 12.52
C GLU A 562 1.72 5.47 11.70
N TYR A 563 2.34 4.34 12.04
CA TYR A 563 3.60 3.88 11.44
C TYR A 563 3.65 3.98 9.91
N ARG A 564 2.58 3.56 9.21
CA ARG A 564 2.56 3.54 7.74
C ARG A 564 2.59 4.94 7.10
N SER A 565 1.88 5.91 7.67
CA SER A 565 1.86 7.29 7.16
C SER A 565 3.04 8.11 7.69
N LYS A 566 3.57 7.73 8.87
CA LYS A 566 4.59 8.49 9.61
C LYS A 566 6.01 7.96 9.51
N SER A 567 6.21 6.80 8.92
CA SER A 567 7.53 6.34 8.44
C SER A 567 8.01 7.08 7.19
N SER A 568 7.50 8.30 6.93
CA SER A 568 7.95 9.18 5.84
C SER A 568 7.76 10.64 6.25
N GLY A 569 8.51 11.54 5.62
CA GLY A 569 8.42 12.98 5.88
C GLY A 569 9.10 13.44 7.17
N PHE A 570 9.87 12.58 7.83
CA PHE A 570 10.77 12.99 8.90
C PHE A 570 11.93 13.82 8.30
N PRO A 571 12.49 14.82 8.99
CA PRO A 571 13.55 15.66 8.43
C PRO A 571 14.76 14.88 7.90
N ASP A 572 15.36 15.37 6.81
CA ASP A 572 16.43 14.69 6.07
C ASP A 572 17.69 14.43 6.91
N LEU A 573 18.16 15.45 7.64
CA LEU A 573 19.38 15.39 8.43
C LEU A 573 19.09 15.24 9.93
N CYS A 574 19.84 14.36 10.57
CA CYS A 574 19.97 14.31 12.03
C CYS A 574 21.34 14.83 12.42
N LEU A 575 21.37 15.97 13.13
CA LEU A 575 22.59 16.64 13.57
C LEU A 575 22.67 16.63 15.09
N TRP A 576 23.89 16.53 15.63
CA TRP A 576 24.13 16.70 17.06
C TRP A 576 25.45 17.41 17.31
N ASN A 577 25.53 18.10 18.44
CA ASN A 577 26.73 18.79 18.87
C ASN A 577 27.10 18.32 20.28
N SER A 578 28.25 17.65 20.39
CA SER A 578 28.73 17.06 21.65
C SER A 578 29.18 18.09 22.68
N VAL A 579 29.43 19.34 22.27
CA VAL A 579 29.80 20.44 23.17
C VAL A 579 28.56 21.08 23.77
N THR A 580 27.53 21.33 22.97
CA THR A 580 26.28 21.95 23.44
C THR A 580 25.27 20.93 23.96
N GLU A 581 25.54 19.63 23.78
CA GLU A 581 24.65 18.51 24.11
C GLU A 581 23.25 18.64 23.52
N LYS A 582 23.16 19.14 22.29
CA LYS A 582 21.90 19.34 21.57
C LYS A 582 21.82 18.53 20.30
N VAL A 583 20.61 18.07 20.00
CA VAL A 583 20.21 17.51 18.71
C VAL A 583 19.49 18.60 17.90
N MET A 584 19.62 18.53 16.58
CA MET A 584 18.86 19.33 15.64
C MET A 584 18.50 18.47 14.43
N PHE A 585 17.22 18.49 14.05
CA PHE A 585 16.76 17.88 12.81
C PHE A 585 16.65 18.95 11.73
N VAL A 586 17.11 18.66 10.52
CA VAL A 586 17.10 19.65 9.42
C VAL A 586 16.44 19.07 8.20
N GLU A 587 15.42 19.77 7.71
CA GLU A 587 14.75 19.46 6.45
C GLU A 587 15.36 20.32 5.34
N VAL A 588 15.93 19.69 4.31
CA VAL A 588 16.68 20.36 3.25
C VAL A 588 15.76 20.60 2.07
N LYS A 589 15.73 21.83 1.56
CA LYS A 589 14.96 22.20 0.37
C LYS A 589 15.86 22.75 -0.71
N GLY A 590 15.88 22.03 -1.82
CA GLY A 590 16.49 22.50 -3.05
C GLY A 590 15.72 23.67 -3.68
N PRO A 591 16.28 24.27 -4.74
CA PRO A 591 15.63 25.36 -5.44
C PRO A 591 14.24 24.96 -5.96
N LYS A 592 13.22 25.72 -5.55
CA LYS A 592 11.78 25.53 -5.87
C LYS A 592 11.06 24.42 -5.10
N ASP A 593 11.75 23.68 -4.24
CA ASP A 593 11.10 22.68 -3.40
C ASP A 593 10.33 23.33 -2.26
N LYS A 594 9.21 22.72 -1.89
CA LYS A 594 8.36 23.16 -0.79
C LYS A 594 8.16 22.01 0.19
N LEU A 595 7.93 22.35 1.45
CA LEU A 595 7.53 21.37 2.46
C LEU A 595 6.23 20.67 2.05
N SER A 596 6.21 19.36 2.20
CA SER A 596 4.98 18.57 2.13
C SER A 596 4.19 18.69 3.44
N ASP A 597 2.90 18.33 3.43
CA ASP A 597 2.07 18.36 4.65
C ASP A 597 2.57 17.34 5.70
N SER A 598 3.14 16.20 5.28
CA SER A 598 3.73 15.21 6.20
C SER A 598 4.98 15.75 6.89
N GLN A 599 5.82 16.50 6.15
CA GLN A 599 7.00 17.17 6.71
C GLN A 599 6.63 18.28 7.68
N ARG A 600 5.67 19.13 7.34
CA ARG A 600 5.19 20.18 8.26
C ARG A 600 4.65 19.59 9.56
N ASP A 601 3.93 18.47 9.48
CA ASP A 601 3.40 17.82 10.68
C ASP A 601 4.51 17.22 11.55
N TRP A 602 5.57 16.64 10.96
CA TRP A 602 6.72 16.18 11.73
C TRP A 602 7.49 17.33 12.37
N ILE A 603 7.71 18.43 11.65
CA ILE A 603 8.34 19.64 12.18
C ILE A 603 7.56 20.16 13.39
N ASP A 604 6.24 20.28 13.26
CA ASP A 604 5.35 20.70 14.33
C ASP A 604 5.41 19.77 15.55
N ILE A 605 5.34 18.45 15.35
CA ILE A 605 5.49 17.46 16.42
C ILE A 605 6.82 17.63 17.16
N LEU A 606 7.92 17.83 16.43
CA LEU A 606 9.24 17.97 17.02
C LEU A 606 9.36 19.27 17.83
N ILE A 607 8.99 20.41 17.25
CA ILE A 607 9.10 21.72 17.90
C ILE A 607 8.19 21.79 19.15
N SER A 608 6.92 21.38 19.04
CA SER A 608 5.99 21.39 20.17
C SER A 608 6.41 20.46 21.32
N ASN A 609 7.38 19.57 21.10
CA ASN A 609 7.96 18.70 22.14
C ASN A 609 9.42 19.07 22.47
N GLY A 610 9.83 20.31 22.17
CA GLY A 610 11.13 20.85 22.57
C GLY A 610 12.33 20.36 21.77
N VAL A 611 12.09 19.67 20.64
CA VAL A 611 13.15 19.19 19.76
C VAL A 611 13.47 20.27 18.72
N SER A 612 14.75 20.63 18.59
CA SER A 612 15.17 21.68 17.65
C SER A 612 15.04 21.21 16.21
N VAL A 613 14.41 22.03 15.37
CA VAL A 613 14.26 21.78 13.94
C VAL A 613 14.62 23.03 13.14
N GLU A 614 15.24 22.86 11.98
CA GLU A 614 15.53 23.94 11.04
C GLU A 614 15.13 23.53 9.61
N VAL A 615 14.76 24.48 8.77
CA VAL A 615 14.57 24.26 7.32
C VAL A 615 15.76 24.89 6.59
N CYS A 616 16.56 24.06 5.94
CA CYS A 616 17.74 24.49 5.19
C CYS A 616 17.38 24.73 3.71
N LEU A 617 17.31 26.00 3.32
CA LEU A 617 17.08 26.42 1.94
C LEU A 617 18.41 26.48 1.18
N VAL A 618 18.63 25.58 0.23
CA VAL A 618 19.82 25.62 -0.62
C VAL A 618 19.59 26.52 -1.81
N ARG A 619 20.46 27.52 -1.98
CA ARG A 619 20.42 28.50 -3.06
C ARG A 619 21.72 28.48 -3.87
N GLU A 620 21.60 28.86 -5.14
CA GLU A 620 22.76 29.03 -6.01
C GLU A 620 23.51 30.32 -5.61
N GLY A 621 24.82 30.22 -5.40
CA GLY A 621 25.72 31.33 -5.06
C GLY A 621 27.09 30.81 -4.62
N ASP A 622 28.17 31.59 -4.79
CA ASP A 622 29.46 31.22 -4.19
C ASP A 622 29.33 31.40 -2.67
N ALA A 623 29.65 30.35 -1.91
CA ALA A 623 29.57 30.39 -0.45
C ALA A 623 30.45 31.50 0.14
N ARG A 624 31.53 31.88 -0.56
CA ARG A 624 32.48 32.93 -0.15
C ARG A 624 31.94 34.35 -0.25
N ASP A 625 30.88 34.57 -1.02
CA ASP A 625 30.30 35.91 -1.22
C ASP A 625 29.29 36.29 -0.10
N HIS A 626 28.99 35.37 0.81
CA HIS A 626 27.88 35.47 1.77
C HIS A 626 28.21 35.03 3.20
N GLU A 627 29.49 34.75 3.50
CA GLU A 627 30.04 34.66 4.87
C GLU A 627 30.57 36.02 5.33
#